data_AF-Q6BNA6-F1
#
_entry.id   AF-Q6BNA6-F1
#
_cell.length_a   1.000
_cell.length_b   1.000
_cell.length_c   1.000
_cell.angle_alpha   90.00
_cell.angle_beta   90.00
_cell.angle_gamma   90.00
#
_symmetry.space_group_name_H-M   'P 1'
#
loop_
_entity.id
_entity.type
_entity.pdbx_description
1 polymer ?
#
loop_
_entity_poly.entity_id
_entity_poly.type
_entity_poly.pdbx_seq_one_letter_code
_entity_poly.pdbx_strand_id
1 'polypeptide(L)'
;MVHWIILDFPLRSIAICIGFDAFFFFLWDPTSSWYYVVSFALYLITVVLVLFLIVHYEERIRVYDEKLEKFVIPEFIDNRPFKEKSFGQRDAVLAVMLRNVNTKFVSETKIKYTFKNTEQLVNFHDTLIAGFSKRYLETYKDLPLEDIQGWDRMLLVAKNVQDEDLKDVYGNLVSSDIVHKYSNIRPAIRGNGMLRPKNL
;
A
#
# COMPACT_ATOMS: atom_id res chain seq x y z
N MET A 1 -4.87 -0.58 3.53
CA MET A 1 -4.29 -1.31 4.69
C MET A 1 -4.62 -0.68 6.06
N VAL A 2 -5.57 0.26 6.16
CA VAL A 2 -5.66 1.14 7.34
C VAL A 2 -6.38 0.54 8.56
N HIS A 3 -7.15 -0.55 8.42
CA HIS A 3 -8.15 -0.89 9.44
C HIS A 3 -7.73 -1.79 10.62
N TRP A 4 -6.58 -2.48 10.58
CA TRP A 4 -6.20 -3.39 11.69
C TRP A 4 -5.25 -2.78 12.72
N ILE A 5 -4.48 -1.79 12.32
CA ILE A 5 -3.50 -1.20 13.22
C ILE A 5 -4.26 -0.43 14.34
N ILE A 6 -5.53 -0.05 14.09
CA ILE A 6 -6.44 0.63 15.04
C ILE A 6 -6.57 -0.15 16.36
N LEU A 7 -6.39 -1.48 16.36
CA LEU A 7 -6.46 -2.28 17.58
C LEU A 7 -5.27 -2.08 18.52
N ASP A 8 -4.10 -1.69 17.97
CA ASP A 8 -2.90 -1.30 18.73
C ASP A 8 -2.80 0.22 18.91
N PHE A 9 -3.69 0.99 18.28
CA PHE A 9 -3.79 2.42 18.55
C PHE A 9 -4.22 2.61 20.00
N PRO A 10 -3.57 3.49 20.79
CA PRO A 10 -3.86 3.64 22.21
C PRO A 10 -5.15 4.44 22.45
N LEU A 11 -6.26 3.99 21.86
CA LEU A 11 -7.61 4.50 22.04
C LEU A 11 -7.99 4.54 23.52
N ARG A 12 -7.48 3.59 24.32
CA ARG A 12 -7.64 3.60 25.78
C ARG A 12 -6.97 4.83 26.41
N SER A 13 -5.76 5.17 26.00
CA SER A 13 -5.05 6.35 26.51
C SER A 13 -5.75 7.64 26.10
N ILE A 14 -6.22 7.73 24.85
CA ILE A 14 -6.99 8.90 24.36
C ILE A 14 -8.31 9.03 25.12
N ALA A 15 -9.03 7.92 25.34
CA ALA A 15 -10.27 7.93 26.12
C ALA A 15 -10.04 8.35 27.58
N ILE A 16 -8.91 7.97 28.18
CA ILE A 16 -8.52 8.42 29.53
C ILE A 16 -8.26 9.93 29.53
N CYS A 17 -7.53 10.47 28.54
CA CYS A 17 -7.29 11.91 28.42
C CYS A 17 -8.61 12.70 28.28
N ILE A 18 -9.50 12.26 27.39
CA ILE A 18 -10.83 12.88 27.22
C ILE A 18 -11.66 12.79 28.52
N GLY A 19 -11.58 11.66 29.22
CA GLY A 19 -12.25 11.48 30.52
C GLY A 19 -11.73 12.41 31.60
N PHE A 20 -10.41 12.65 31.66
CA PHE A 20 -9.81 13.64 32.56
C PHE A 20 -10.26 15.06 32.23
N ASP A 21 -10.24 15.45 30.94
CA ASP A 21 -10.69 16.77 30.51
C ASP A 21 -12.17 17.00 30.87
N ALA A 22 -13.02 15.99 30.66
CA ALA A 22 -14.43 16.04 31.06
C ALA A 22 -14.61 16.12 32.58
N PHE A 23 -13.83 15.38 33.36
CA PHE A 23 -13.86 15.42 34.83
C PHE A 23 -13.51 16.82 35.38
N PHE A 24 -12.47 17.45 34.84
CA PHE A 24 -12.11 18.82 35.19
C PHE A 24 -13.16 19.84 34.74
N PHE A 25 -13.82 19.59 33.59
CA PHE A 25 -14.93 20.42 33.09
C PHE A 25 -16.13 20.44 34.07
N PHE A 26 -16.45 19.31 34.70
CA PHE A 26 -17.62 19.20 35.60
C PHE A 26 -17.37 19.63 37.05
N LEU A 27 -16.12 19.62 37.51
CA LEU A 27 -15.79 19.93 38.92
C LEU A 27 -15.43 21.39 39.19
N TRP A 28 -15.12 22.17 38.16
CA TRP A 28 -14.65 23.54 38.31
C TRP A 28 -15.78 24.56 38.12
N ASP A 29 -15.74 25.65 38.87
CA ASP A 29 -16.69 26.77 38.72
C ASP A 29 -16.54 27.41 37.32
N PRO A 30 -17.58 27.32 36.45
CA PRO A 30 -17.52 27.82 35.09
C PRO A 30 -17.45 29.35 34.99
N THR A 31 -17.64 30.08 36.09
CA THR A 31 -17.56 31.55 36.13
C THR A 31 -16.15 32.08 36.35
N SER A 32 -15.18 31.21 36.67
CA SER A 32 -13.79 31.60 36.91
C SER A 32 -13.04 31.88 35.60
N SER A 33 -12.34 33.01 35.49
CA SER A 33 -11.46 33.28 34.34
C SER A 33 -10.29 32.28 34.24
N TRP A 34 -9.84 31.74 35.37
CA TRP A 34 -8.79 30.70 35.44
C TRP A 34 -9.22 29.39 34.79
N TYR A 35 -10.52 29.08 34.81
CA TYR A 35 -11.08 27.88 34.20
C TYR A 35 -10.79 27.84 32.69
N TYR A 36 -11.04 28.94 31.97
CA TYR A 36 -10.79 29.01 30.53
C TYR A 36 -9.31 28.87 30.19
N VAL A 37 -8.42 29.43 31.01
CA VAL A 37 -6.96 29.33 30.82
C VAL A 37 -6.49 27.88 31.00
N VAL A 38 -6.92 27.22 32.07
CA VAL A 38 -6.56 25.83 32.36
C VAL A 38 -7.16 24.87 31.31
N SER A 39 -8.43 25.07 30.94
CA SER A 39 -9.10 24.27 29.92
C SER A 39 -8.41 24.38 28.56
N PHE A 40 -8.01 25.60 28.15
CA PHE A 40 -7.26 25.81 26.91
C PHE A 40 -5.87 25.15 26.96
N ALA A 41 -5.17 25.23 28.10
CA ALA A 41 -3.87 24.59 28.27
C ALA A 41 -3.97 23.06 28.20
N LEU A 42 -4.97 22.46 28.85
CA LEU A 42 -5.23 21.02 28.79
C LEU A 42 -5.59 20.58 27.37
N TYR A 43 -6.45 21.32 26.67
CA TYR A 43 -6.78 21.06 25.28
C TYR A 43 -5.53 21.06 24.38
N LEU A 44 -4.64 22.04 24.53
CA LEU A 44 -3.39 22.09 23.78
C LEU A 44 -2.49 20.88 24.06
N ILE A 45 -2.37 20.48 25.33
CA ILE A 45 -1.61 19.28 25.73
C ILE A 45 -2.22 18.04 25.08
N THR A 46 -3.54 17.88 25.12
CA THR A 46 -4.25 16.76 24.49
C THR A 46 -4.01 16.73 22.98
N VAL A 47 -4.07 17.87 22.29
CA VAL A 47 -3.77 17.98 20.85
C VAL A 47 -2.33 17.55 20.55
N VAL A 48 -1.35 18.07 21.30
CA VAL A 48 0.07 17.71 21.11
C VAL A 48 0.30 16.22 21.35
N LEU A 49 -0.32 15.64 22.38
CA LEU A 49 -0.22 14.21 22.66
C LEU A 49 -0.82 13.37 21.54
N VAL A 50 -2.00 13.75 21.02
CA VAL A 50 -2.62 13.05 19.89
C VAL A 50 -1.74 13.12 18.64
N LEU A 51 -1.18 14.28 18.33
CA LEU A 51 -0.26 14.42 17.19
C LEU A 51 0.99 13.56 17.35
N PHE A 52 1.60 13.55 18.54
CA PHE A 52 2.76 12.70 18.83
C PHE A 52 2.41 11.21 18.69
N LEU A 53 1.25 10.79 19.18
CA LEU A 53 0.77 9.41 19.04
C LEU A 53 0.58 9.03 17.56
N ILE A 54 0.02 9.93 16.74
CA ILE A 54 -0.14 9.69 15.29
C ILE A 54 1.23 9.47 14.64
N VAL A 55 2.18 10.37 14.86
CA VAL A 55 3.53 10.28 14.27
C VAL A 55 4.25 8.99 14.69
N HIS A 56 4.25 8.68 15.99
CA HIS A 56 4.87 7.46 16.49
C HIS A 56 4.21 6.21 15.87
N TYR A 57 2.90 6.26 15.71
CA TYR A 57 2.15 5.14 15.18
C TYR A 57 2.38 4.94 13.67
N GLU A 58 2.45 6.02 12.88
CA GLU A 58 2.88 5.96 11.48
C GLU A 58 4.27 5.33 11.33
N GLU A 59 5.22 5.71 12.19
CA GLU A 59 6.57 5.13 12.19
C GLU A 59 6.53 3.62 12.48
N ARG A 60 5.67 3.18 13.42
CA ARG A 60 5.48 1.76 13.73
C ARG A 60 4.90 0.99 12.54
N ILE A 61 3.93 1.57 11.84
CA ILE A 61 3.36 0.98 10.62
C ILE A 61 4.44 0.79 9.57
N ARG A 62 5.27 1.82 9.34
CA ARG A 62 6.34 1.76 8.36
C ARG A 62 7.29 0.60 8.63
N VAL A 63 7.72 0.44 9.89
CA VAL A 63 8.58 -0.68 10.30
C VAL A 63 7.90 -2.04 10.07
N TYR A 64 6.58 -2.12 10.22
CA TYR A 64 5.84 -3.35 9.95
C TYR A 64 5.74 -3.64 8.46
N ASP A 65 5.42 -2.64 7.65
CA ASP A 65 5.33 -2.78 6.19
C ASP A 65 6.69 -3.18 5.59
N GLU A 66 7.80 -2.58 6.04
CA GLU A 66 9.17 -2.98 5.66
C GLU A 66 9.48 -4.44 5.99
N LYS A 67 8.99 -4.94 7.14
CA LYS A 67 9.16 -6.36 7.50
C LYS A 67 8.25 -7.24 6.66
N LEU A 68 7.02 -6.82 6.43
CA LEU A 68 6.01 -7.56 5.66
C LEU A 68 6.48 -7.77 4.21
N GLU A 69 7.08 -6.73 3.62
CA GLU A 69 7.70 -6.75 2.29
C GLU A 69 8.69 -7.92 2.13
N LYS A 70 9.49 -8.22 3.16
CA LYS A 70 10.46 -9.34 3.14
C LYS A 70 9.82 -10.72 3.08
N PHE A 71 8.55 -10.85 3.47
CA PHE A 71 7.80 -12.11 3.34
C PHE A 71 6.99 -12.16 2.06
N VAL A 72 6.42 -11.04 1.63
CA VAL A 72 5.55 -10.98 0.46
C VAL A 72 6.34 -11.18 -0.83
N ILE A 73 7.42 -10.42 -1.04
CA ILE A 73 8.15 -10.44 -2.32
C ILE A 73 8.68 -11.85 -2.67
N PRO A 74 9.36 -12.57 -1.77
CA PRO A 74 9.83 -13.93 -2.08
C PRO A 74 8.67 -14.88 -2.40
N GLU A 75 7.57 -14.79 -1.65
CA GLU A 75 6.42 -15.67 -1.87
C GLU A 75 5.78 -15.43 -3.26
N PHE A 76 5.78 -14.19 -3.77
CA PHE A 76 5.33 -13.87 -5.13
C PHE A 76 6.30 -14.33 -6.22
N ILE A 77 7.62 -14.23 -5.98
CA ILE A 77 8.64 -14.74 -6.91
C ILE A 77 8.53 -16.27 -7.03
N ASP A 78 8.40 -16.97 -5.91
CA ASP A 78 8.44 -18.44 -5.87
C ASP A 78 7.15 -19.07 -6.43
N ASN A 79 5.98 -18.51 -6.07
CA ASN A 79 4.69 -19.11 -6.43
C ASN A 79 4.11 -18.58 -7.74
N ARG A 80 4.63 -17.46 -8.29
CA ARG A 80 4.24 -16.87 -9.58
C ARG A 80 2.72 -16.86 -9.83
N PRO A 81 1.91 -16.26 -8.95
CA PRO A 81 0.45 -16.31 -9.07
C PRO A 81 -0.06 -15.71 -10.38
N PHE A 82 0.68 -14.78 -10.98
CA PHE A 82 0.29 -14.11 -12.23
C PHE A 82 0.47 -14.97 -13.47
N LYS A 83 1.22 -16.08 -13.39
CA LYS A 83 1.37 -17.04 -14.49
C LYS A 83 0.09 -17.83 -14.76
N GLU A 84 -0.74 -18.00 -13.72
CA GLU A 84 -1.95 -18.81 -13.79
C GLU A 84 -3.03 -18.14 -14.64
N LYS A 85 -3.40 -18.80 -15.75
CA LYS A 85 -4.41 -18.29 -16.71
C LYS A 85 -5.83 -18.37 -16.17
N SER A 86 -6.13 -19.38 -15.34
CA SER A 86 -7.47 -19.55 -14.79
C SER A 86 -7.61 -18.78 -13.48
N PHE A 87 -8.69 -18.00 -13.37
CA PHE A 87 -9.01 -17.23 -12.17
C PHE A 87 -9.05 -18.11 -10.91
N GLY A 88 -9.64 -19.31 -11.01
CA GLY A 88 -9.75 -20.23 -9.87
C GLY A 88 -8.40 -20.78 -9.38
N GLN A 89 -7.47 -21.11 -10.29
CA GLN A 89 -6.13 -21.57 -9.89
C GLN A 89 -5.33 -20.43 -9.27
N ARG A 90 -5.38 -19.24 -9.88
CA ARG A 90 -4.74 -18.04 -9.33
C ARG A 90 -5.24 -17.73 -7.91
N ASP A 91 -6.55 -17.76 -7.69
CA ASP A 91 -7.12 -17.48 -6.38
C ASP A 91 -6.74 -18.55 -5.34
N ALA A 92 -6.63 -19.82 -5.75
CA ALA A 92 -6.14 -20.90 -4.89
C ALA A 92 -4.68 -20.70 -4.48
N VAL A 93 -3.80 -20.34 -5.42
CA VAL A 93 -2.39 -20.03 -5.13
C VAL A 93 -2.29 -18.82 -4.20
N LEU A 94 -3.02 -17.74 -4.49
CA LEU A 94 -3.03 -16.56 -3.63
C LEU A 94 -3.57 -16.85 -2.23
N ALA A 95 -4.55 -17.73 -2.07
CA ALA A 95 -5.07 -18.13 -0.76
C ALA A 95 -4.03 -18.91 0.07
N VAL A 96 -3.25 -19.78 -0.58
CA VAL A 96 -2.12 -20.48 0.07
C VAL A 96 -1.04 -19.48 0.47
N MET A 97 -0.65 -18.58 -0.44
CA MET A 97 0.33 -17.52 -0.16
C MET A 97 -0.11 -16.62 1.00
N LEU A 98 -1.38 -16.21 1.02
CA LEU A 98 -1.96 -15.41 2.10
C LEU A 98 -1.78 -16.09 3.45
N ARG A 99 -2.08 -17.39 3.53
CA ARG A 99 -1.90 -18.17 4.76
C ARG A 99 -0.43 -18.28 5.15
N ASN A 100 0.46 -18.55 4.19
CA ASN A 100 1.89 -18.70 4.43
C ASN A 100 2.52 -17.40 4.93
N VAL A 101 2.28 -16.29 4.24
CA VAL A 101 2.80 -14.97 4.61
C VAL A 101 2.29 -14.57 5.99
N ASN A 102 0.99 -14.70 6.26
CA ASN A 102 0.43 -14.38 7.58
C ASN A 102 1.03 -15.26 8.68
N THR A 103 1.19 -16.57 8.44
CA THR A 103 1.73 -17.50 9.43
C THR A 103 3.20 -17.20 9.72
N LYS A 104 4.03 -17.02 8.68
CA LYS A 104 5.46 -16.67 8.80
C LYS A 104 5.61 -15.36 9.55
N PHE A 105 4.89 -14.32 9.13
CA PHE A 105 4.97 -13.00 9.76
C PHE A 105 4.59 -13.03 11.24
N VAL A 106 3.46 -13.66 11.60
CA VAL A 106 3.03 -13.77 13.00
C VAL A 106 4.04 -14.57 13.82
N SER A 107 4.60 -15.66 13.27
CA SER A 107 5.54 -16.51 13.99
C SER A 107 6.88 -15.81 14.26
N GLU A 108 7.39 -15.02 13.32
CA GLU A 108 8.69 -14.36 13.45
C GLU A 108 8.60 -13.04 14.20
N THR A 109 7.56 -12.25 13.95
CA THR A 109 7.43 -10.92 14.56
C THR A 109 6.70 -10.96 15.90
N LYS A 110 5.91 -12.00 16.17
CA LYS A 110 4.98 -12.11 17.31
C LYS A 110 3.89 -11.04 17.30
N ILE A 111 3.63 -10.42 16.15
CA ILE A 111 2.63 -9.35 15.97
C ILE A 111 1.42 -9.92 15.26
N LYS A 112 0.21 -9.56 15.73
CA LYS A 112 -1.06 -9.95 15.10
C LYS A 112 -1.43 -9.03 13.93
N TYR A 113 -0.47 -8.77 13.04
CA TYR A 113 -0.69 -7.98 11.83
C TYR A 113 -0.67 -8.92 10.63
N THR A 114 -1.80 -8.98 9.91
CA THR A 114 -2.04 -9.96 8.85
C THR A 114 -2.93 -9.37 7.77
N PHE A 115 -2.73 -9.81 6.53
CA PHE A 115 -3.63 -9.53 5.43
C PHE A 115 -4.99 -10.22 5.64
N LYS A 116 -6.09 -9.52 5.34
CA LYS A 116 -7.46 -10.07 5.47
C LYS A 116 -7.84 -11.01 4.33
N ASN A 117 -7.38 -10.68 3.14
CA ASN A 117 -7.79 -11.34 1.90
C ASN A 117 -6.64 -11.25 0.88
N THR A 118 -6.80 -12.02 -0.19
CA THR A 118 -5.84 -12.10 -1.29
C THR A 118 -5.70 -10.76 -2.03
N GLU A 119 -6.78 -9.98 -2.13
CA GLU A 119 -6.76 -8.65 -2.73
C GLU A 119 -5.81 -7.68 -2.01
N GLN A 120 -5.82 -7.66 -0.67
CA GLN A 120 -4.89 -6.83 0.11
C GLN A 120 -3.45 -7.26 -0.08
N LEU A 121 -3.20 -8.57 -0.17
CA LEU A 121 -1.87 -9.12 -0.43
C LEU A 121 -1.35 -8.67 -1.81
N VAL A 122 -2.19 -8.78 -2.85
CA VAL A 122 -1.85 -8.34 -4.22
C VAL A 122 -1.64 -6.82 -4.27
N ASN A 123 -2.55 -6.04 -3.69
CA ASN A 123 -2.44 -4.58 -3.66
C ASN A 123 -1.17 -4.11 -2.94
N PHE A 124 -0.76 -4.81 -1.87
CA PHE A 124 0.50 -4.51 -1.20
C PHE A 124 1.69 -4.80 -2.10
N HIS A 125 1.74 -5.98 -2.71
CA HIS A 125 2.76 -6.33 -3.71
C HIS A 125 2.85 -5.28 -4.82
N ASP A 126 1.73 -4.93 -5.45
CA ASP A 126 1.70 -3.97 -6.55
C ASP A 126 2.16 -2.57 -6.12
N THR A 127 1.87 -2.17 -4.87
CA THR A 127 2.40 -0.91 -4.30
C THR A 127 3.91 -0.94 -4.17
N LEU A 128 4.49 -2.06 -3.72
CA LEU A 128 5.95 -2.22 -3.63
C LEU A 128 6.60 -2.15 -5.01
N ILE A 129 6.03 -2.86 -5.99
CA ILE A 129 6.52 -2.89 -7.36
C ILE A 129 6.40 -1.53 -8.05
N ALA A 130 5.28 -0.81 -7.85
CA ALA A 130 5.11 0.54 -8.38
C ALA A 130 6.10 1.52 -7.74
N GLY A 131 6.30 1.44 -6.43
CA GLY A 131 7.29 2.23 -5.71
C GLY A 131 8.71 1.98 -6.22
N PHE A 132 9.08 0.71 -6.40
CA PHE A 132 10.35 0.34 -7.02
C PHE A 132 10.47 0.86 -8.46
N SER A 133 9.45 0.69 -9.29
CA SER A 133 9.47 1.12 -10.70
C SER A 133 9.71 2.63 -10.82
N LYS A 134 9.10 3.42 -9.93
CA LYS A 134 9.36 4.86 -9.85
C LYS A 134 10.82 5.14 -9.48
N ARG A 135 11.33 4.55 -8.40
CA ARG A 135 12.74 4.71 -7.98
C ARG A 135 13.72 4.26 -9.06
N TYR A 136 13.40 3.19 -9.76
CA TYR A 136 14.19 2.67 -10.87
C TYR A 136 14.34 3.69 -11.99
N LEU A 137 13.23 4.31 -12.41
CA LEU A 137 13.27 5.34 -13.45
C LEU A 137 14.04 6.59 -13.01
N GLU A 138 13.95 6.96 -11.74
CA GLU A 138 14.60 8.16 -11.19
C GLU A 138 16.09 7.96 -10.90
N THR A 139 16.49 6.74 -10.49
CA THR A 139 17.82 6.48 -9.91
C THR A 139 18.66 5.48 -10.71
N TYR A 140 18.04 4.46 -11.30
CA TYR A 140 18.74 3.29 -11.85
C TYR A 140 18.66 3.15 -13.37
N LYS A 141 17.82 3.95 -14.05
CA LYS A 141 17.53 3.79 -15.49
C LYS A 141 18.79 3.75 -16.37
N ASP A 142 19.77 4.57 -16.04
CA ASP A 142 21.00 4.73 -16.83
C ASP A 142 22.21 4.02 -16.18
N LEU A 143 21.98 3.27 -15.09
CA LEU A 143 23.01 2.50 -14.40
C LEU A 143 23.09 1.06 -14.91
N PRO A 144 24.29 0.44 -14.92
CA PRO A 144 24.44 -1.00 -15.09
C PRO A 144 23.59 -1.79 -14.10
N LEU A 145 23.04 -2.92 -14.53
CA LEU A 145 22.22 -3.76 -13.66
C LEU A 145 23.02 -4.34 -12.48
N GLU A 146 24.33 -4.47 -12.63
CA GLU A 146 25.29 -4.94 -11.63
C GLU A 146 25.40 -3.98 -10.43
N ASP A 147 25.10 -2.70 -10.65
CA ASP A 147 25.15 -1.67 -9.60
C ASP A 147 23.87 -1.68 -8.74
N ILE A 148 22.82 -2.37 -9.19
CA ILE A 148 21.61 -2.60 -8.40
C ILE A 148 21.85 -3.79 -7.48
N GLN A 149 22.03 -3.51 -6.19
CA GLN A 149 22.38 -4.52 -5.17
C GLN A 149 21.34 -4.60 -4.04
N GLY A 150 21.47 -5.66 -3.23
CA GLY A 150 20.66 -5.84 -2.01
C GLY A 150 19.18 -6.00 -2.31
N TRP A 151 18.35 -5.27 -1.56
CA TRP A 151 16.89 -5.42 -1.63
C TRP A 151 16.29 -4.90 -2.94
N ASP A 152 16.84 -3.82 -3.52
CA ASP A 152 16.39 -3.31 -4.81
C ASP A 152 16.64 -4.32 -5.95
N ARG A 153 17.68 -5.17 -5.83
CA ARG A 153 17.88 -6.28 -6.76
C ARG A 153 16.77 -7.34 -6.66
N MET A 154 16.27 -7.61 -5.45
CA MET A 154 15.16 -8.54 -5.24
C MET A 154 13.87 -7.98 -5.84
N LEU A 155 13.61 -6.68 -5.65
CA LEU A 155 12.45 -6.00 -6.24
C LEU A 155 12.53 -5.96 -7.78
N LEU A 156 13.72 -5.80 -8.34
CA LEU A 156 13.93 -5.92 -9.79
C LEU A 156 13.56 -7.32 -10.30
N VAL A 157 13.98 -8.38 -9.58
CA VAL A 157 13.60 -9.75 -9.94
C VAL A 157 12.09 -9.93 -9.87
N ALA A 158 11.44 -9.48 -8.79
CA ALA A 158 9.99 -9.56 -8.64
C ALA A 158 9.25 -8.85 -9.79
N LYS A 159 9.69 -7.64 -10.15
CA LYS A 159 9.15 -6.89 -11.29
C LYS A 159 9.28 -7.67 -12.59
N ASN A 160 10.46 -8.21 -12.86
CA ASN A 160 10.73 -8.94 -14.10
C ASN A 160 9.92 -10.24 -14.19
N VAL A 161 9.77 -10.97 -13.08
CA VAL A 161 8.92 -12.17 -13.00
C VAL A 161 7.45 -11.81 -13.26
N GLN A 162 6.96 -10.74 -12.63
CA GLN A 162 5.59 -10.24 -12.88
C GLN A 162 5.38 -9.85 -14.34
N ASP A 163 6.34 -9.15 -14.95
CA ASP A 163 6.26 -8.74 -16.36
C ASP A 163 6.28 -9.94 -17.32
N GLU A 164 7.11 -10.95 -17.02
CA GLU A 164 7.15 -12.20 -17.77
C GLU A 164 5.81 -12.93 -17.69
N ASP A 165 5.27 -13.10 -16.48
CA ASP A 165 3.98 -13.74 -16.22
C ASP A 165 2.85 -13.04 -16.97
N LEU A 166 2.76 -11.71 -16.81
CA LEU A 166 1.73 -10.91 -17.47
C LEU A 166 1.88 -10.97 -19.00
N LYS A 167 3.11 -10.93 -19.52
CA LYS A 167 3.36 -11.03 -20.96
C LYS A 167 2.94 -12.39 -21.51
N ASP A 168 3.21 -13.49 -20.81
CA ASP A 168 2.76 -14.83 -21.21
C ASP A 168 1.23 -14.92 -21.17
N VAL A 169 0.60 -14.41 -20.11
CA VAL A 169 -0.86 -14.41 -20.00
C VAL A 169 -1.51 -13.57 -21.09
N TYR A 170 -1.09 -12.31 -21.28
CA TYR A 170 -1.67 -11.41 -22.29
C TYR A 170 -1.34 -11.84 -23.73
N GLY A 171 -0.13 -12.36 -23.97
CA GLY A 171 0.26 -12.89 -25.28
C GLY A 171 -0.58 -14.10 -25.69
N ASN A 172 -1.11 -14.84 -24.72
CA ASN A 172 -2.03 -15.95 -24.95
C ASN A 172 -3.51 -15.56 -24.88
N LEU A 173 -3.87 -14.41 -24.29
CA LEU A 173 -5.26 -13.97 -24.12
C LEU A 173 -5.80 -13.24 -25.36
N VAL A 174 -4.95 -12.46 -26.03
CA VAL A 174 -5.35 -11.66 -27.19
C VAL A 174 -4.76 -12.31 -28.43
N SER A 175 -5.62 -12.69 -29.39
CA SER A 175 -5.13 -13.26 -30.64
C SER A 175 -4.22 -12.27 -31.36
N SER A 176 -3.19 -12.78 -32.03
CA SER A 176 -2.26 -11.96 -32.84
C SER A 176 -3.00 -11.05 -33.81
N ASP A 177 -4.15 -11.51 -34.32
CA ASP A 177 -4.99 -10.77 -35.27
C ASP A 177 -5.61 -9.53 -34.64
N ILE A 178 -6.07 -9.62 -33.39
CA ILE A 178 -6.62 -8.46 -32.66
C ILE A 178 -5.49 -7.49 -32.34
N VAL A 179 -4.34 -7.98 -31.84
CA VAL A 179 -3.18 -7.12 -31.56
C VAL A 179 -2.76 -6.37 -32.82
N HIS A 180 -2.57 -7.06 -33.94
CA HIS A 180 -2.17 -6.45 -35.21
C HIS A 180 -3.21 -5.46 -35.75
N LYS A 181 -4.51 -5.78 -35.62
CA LYS A 181 -5.60 -4.92 -36.09
C LYS A 181 -5.66 -3.60 -35.33
N TYR A 182 -5.42 -3.62 -34.01
CA TYR A 182 -5.59 -2.43 -33.16
C TYR A 182 -4.28 -1.74 -32.76
N SER A 183 -3.11 -2.38 -32.84
CA SER A 183 -1.81 -1.76 -32.54
C SER A 183 -1.42 -0.66 -33.53
N ASN A 184 -1.90 -0.75 -34.76
CA ASN A 184 -1.60 0.18 -35.84
C ASN A 184 -2.60 1.35 -35.94
N ILE A 185 -3.65 1.33 -35.13
CA ILE A 185 -4.64 2.40 -35.10
C ILE A 185 -4.13 3.47 -34.14
N ARG A 186 -3.65 4.60 -34.69
CA ARG A 186 -3.33 5.77 -33.86
C ARG A 186 -4.61 6.22 -33.16
N PRO A 187 -4.59 6.45 -31.83
CA PRO A 187 -5.75 6.97 -31.11
C PRO A 187 -6.19 8.27 -31.78
N ALA A 188 -7.44 8.30 -32.25
CA ALA A 188 -8.02 9.52 -32.77
C ALA A 188 -8.20 10.48 -31.59
N ILE A 189 -7.23 11.38 -31.41
CA ILE A 189 -7.43 12.55 -30.55
C ILE A 189 -8.52 13.36 -31.25
N ARG A 190 -9.77 13.23 -30.79
CA ARG A 190 -10.82 14.18 -31.13
C ARG A 190 -10.40 15.53 -30.55
N GLY A 191 -9.59 16.27 -31.32
CA GLY A 191 -9.60 17.71 -31.24
C GLY A 191 -11.05 18.13 -31.46
N ASN A 192 -11.61 18.85 -30.49
CA ASN A 192 -12.88 19.53 -30.67
C ASN A 192 -12.86 20.22 -32.04
N GLY A 193 -13.93 20.01 -32.80
CA GLY A 193 -14.09 20.53 -34.16
C GLY A 193 -13.72 22.01 -34.22
N MET A 194 -13.26 22.51 -35.36
CA MET A 194 -14.20 22.72 -36.46
C MET A 194 -13.41 23.27 -37.65
N LEU A 195 -13.22 22.47 -38.70
CA LEU A 195 -13.05 23.01 -40.05
C LEU A 195 -13.74 22.06 -41.02
N ARG A 196 -14.91 22.48 -41.50
CA ARG A 196 -15.59 21.83 -42.63
C ARG A 196 -14.66 21.87 -43.85
N PRO A 197 -14.59 20.80 -44.66
CA PRO A 197 -14.05 20.92 -46.00
C PRO A 197 -15.01 21.77 -46.85
N LYS A 198 -14.49 22.85 -47.44
CA LYS A 198 -15.11 23.44 -48.63
C LYS A 198 -14.72 22.54 -49.81
N ASN A 199 -15.71 21.85 -50.38
CA ASN A 199 -15.56 21.25 -51.69
C ASN A 199 -15.92 22.30 -52.75
N LEU A 200 -15.10 22.32 -53.81
CA LEU A 200 -15.32 22.82 -55.18
C LEU A 200 -16.26 24.01 -55.38
#